data_AF-A0A8X6RZQ1-F1
#
_entry.id   AF-A0A8X6RZQ1-F1
#
_cell.length_a   1.000
_cell.length_b   1.000
_cell.length_c   1.000
_cell.angle_alpha   90.00
_cell.angle_beta   90.00
_cell.angle_gamma   90.00
#
_symmetry.space_group_name_H-M   'P 1'
#
loop_
_entity.id
_entity.type
_entity.pdbx_description
1 polymer ?
#
loop_
_entity_poly.entity_id
_entity_poly.type
_entity_poly.pdbx_seq_one_letter_code
_entity_poly.pdbx_strand_id
1 'polypeptide(L)'
;MENRSFRKAWETLATVGPIPRHMEKAEAVAHFRLTTEYIFLGVYLHWLGVAANEAFSLCGHARMDGDHLLHCTGLIEYPAYDIVSRYWEARHRMVKKPSMDVG
;
A
#
# COMPACT_ATOMS: atom_id res chain seq x y z
N MET A 1 9.79 22.80 10.32
CA MET A 1 9.28 21.80 9.35
C MET A 1 10.25 20.66 9.34
N GLU A 2 9.96 19.62 10.11
CA GLU A 2 10.83 18.46 10.21
C GLU A 2 10.62 17.64 8.93
N ASN A 3 11.65 17.64 8.09
CA ASN A 3 11.76 16.75 6.96
C ASN A 3 11.83 15.34 7.56
N ARG A 4 10.66 14.72 7.76
CA ARG A 4 10.52 13.38 8.31
C ARG A 4 11.05 12.43 7.24
N SER A 5 12.38 12.43 7.10
CA SER A 5 13.14 11.48 6.32
C SER A 5 12.51 10.13 6.59
N PHE A 6 12.18 9.38 5.54
CA PHE A 6 11.88 7.96 5.56
C PHE A 6 13.00 7.26 6.34
N ARG A 7 12.97 7.29 7.68
CA ARG A 7 14.01 6.75 8.54
C ARG A 7 13.98 5.26 8.31
N LYS A 8 14.85 4.83 7.41
CA LYS A 8 15.30 3.48 7.09
C LYS A 8 14.46 2.36 7.71
N ALA A 9 13.23 2.19 7.22
CA ALA A 9 12.39 1.02 7.53
C ALA A 9 12.99 -0.31 7.00
N TRP A 10 14.14 -0.23 6.33
CA TRP A 10 15.03 -1.35 6.05
C TRP A 10 15.47 -2.12 7.30
N GLU A 11 15.58 -1.45 8.46
CA GLU A 11 15.90 -2.11 9.73
C GLU A 11 14.83 -3.14 10.11
N THR A 12 13.57 -2.89 9.76
CA THR A 12 12.47 -3.86 9.94
C THR A 12 12.70 -5.15 9.16
N LEU A 13 13.31 -5.09 7.97
CA LEU A 13 13.64 -6.31 7.21
C LEU A 13 14.71 -7.15 7.90
N ALA A 14 15.62 -6.51 8.63
CA ALA A 14 16.62 -7.22 9.41
C ALA A 14 15.98 -7.96 10.60
N THR A 15 14.84 -7.48 11.13
CA THR A 15 14.15 -8.09 12.27
C THR A 15 13.14 -9.16 11.86
N VAL A 16 12.39 -8.99 10.77
CA VAL A 16 11.46 -10.04 10.25
C VAL A 16 12.18 -11.18 9.52
N GLY A 17 13.44 -10.99 9.17
CA GLY A 17 14.23 -11.99 8.45
C GLY A 17 13.97 -11.98 6.93
N PRO A 18 14.70 -12.82 6.19
CA PRO A 18 14.63 -12.83 4.74
C PRO A 18 13.27 -13.33 4.25
N ILE A 19 12.76 -12.70 3.20
CA ILE A 19 11.58 -13.20 2.48
C ILE A 19 11.92 -14.60 1.92
N PRO A 20 11.08 -15.63 2.15
CA PRO A 20 11.39 -16.99 1.71
C PRO A 20 11.60 -17.08 0.20
N ARG A 21 12.66 -17.77 -0.23
CA ARG A 21 13.00 -17.91 -1.67
C ARG A 21 11.97 -18.67 -2.51
N HIS A 22 11.16 -19.50 -1.85
CA HIS A 22 10.09 -20.27 -2.48
C HIS A 22 8.77 -19.51 -2.56
N MET A 23 8.71 -18.31 -2.00
CA MET A 23 7.53 -17.45 -2.09
C MET A 23 7.36 -16.93 -3.51
N GLU A 24 6.11 -16.90 -3.99
CA GLU A 24 5.81 -16.34 -5.29
C GLU A 24 6.18 -14.86 -5.37
N LYS A 25 6.65 -14.41 -6.53
CA LYS A 25 7.18 -13.04 -6.68
C LYS A 25 6.17 -11.97 -6.27
N ALA A 26 4.90 -12.16 -6.62
CA ALA A 26 3.84 -11.21 -6.30
C ALA A 26 3.59 -11.13 -4.78
N GLU A 27 3.63 -12.26 -4.10
CA GLU A 27 3.49 -12.36 -2.65
C GLU A 27 4.69 -11.73 -1.94
N ALA A 28 5.90 -12.06 -2.38
CA ALA A 28 7.15 -11.48 -1.87
C ALA A 28 7.18 -9.95 -1.99
N VAL A 29 6.72 -9.39 -3.12
CA VAL A 29 6.66 -7.94 -3.32
C VAL A 29 5.63 -7.29 -2.40
N ALA A 30 4.45 -7.91 -2.23
CA ALA A 30 3.42 -7.39 -1.32
C ALA A 30 3.93 -7.38 0.12
N HIS A 31 4.48 -8.50 0.60
CA HIS A 31 5.07 -8.59 1.93
C HIS A 31 6.17 -7.57 2.14
N PHE A 32 7.12 -7.48 1.21
CA PHE A 32 8.21 -6.51 1.29
C PHE A 32 7.67 -5.09 1.49
N ARG A 33 6.72 -4.65 0.65
CA ARG A 33 6.18 -3.29 0.67
C ARG A 33 5.38 -3.00 1.94
N LEU A 34 4.60 -3.97 2.41
CA LEU A 34 3.82 -3.85 3.63
C LEU A 34 4.73 -3.81 4.87
N THR A 35 5.74 -4.68 4.94
CA THR A 35 6.68 -4.76 6.06
C THR A 35 7.57 -3.54 6.18
N THR A 36 8.03 -3.00 5.06
CA THR A 36 8.91 -1.84 5.04
C THR A 36 8.18 -0.51 5.11
N GLU A 37 6.84 -0.54 5.07
CA GLU A 37 6.01 0.65 4.84
C GLU A 37 6.58 1.53 3.70
N TYR A 38 7.25 0.89 2.74
CA TYR A 38 8.07 1.58 1.75
C TYR A 38 7.12 2.15 0.71
N ILE A 39 6.65 3.34 1.05
CA ILE A 39 5.71 4.16 0.31
C ILE A 39 4.31 3.56 0.35
N PHE A 40 3.45 4.18 1.16
CA PHE A 40 2.02 3.94 1.19
C PHE A 40 1.45 3.97 -0.23
N LEU A 41 0.53 3.06 -0.53
CA LEU A 41 0.08 2.82 -1.91
C LEU A 41 -0.50 4.10 -2.54
N GLY A 42 -1.22 4.91 -1.77
CA GLY A 42 -1.70 6.23 -2.20
C GLY A 42 -0.59 7.22 -2.54
N VAL A 43 0.45 7.32 -1.71
CA VAL A 43 1.62 8.19 -1.94
C VAL A 43 2.37 7.76 -3.20
N TYR A 44 2.60 6.45 -3.35
CA TYR A 44 3.31 5.91 -4.50
C TYR A 44 2.58 6.23 -5.81
N LEU A 45 1.26 6.05 -5.84
CA LEU A 45 0.45 6.34 -7.01
C LEU A 45 0.35 7.84 -7.28
N HIS A 46 0.35 8.69 -6.25
CA HIS A 46 0.39 10.15 -6.42
C HIS A 46 1.70 10.60 -7.08
N TRP A 47 2.84 10.09 -6.62
CA TRP A 47 4.14 10.39 -7.24
C TRP A 47 4.26 9.91 -8.69
N LEU A 48 3.53 8.85 -9.05
CA LEU A 48 3.42 8.40 -10.44
C LEU A 48 2.42 9.22 -11.27
N GLY A 49 1.75 10.23 -10.70
CA GLY A 49 0.71 11.01 -11.36
C GLY A 49 -0.59 10.23 -11.61
N VAL A 50 -0.77 9.09 -10.94
CA VAL A 50 -1.97 8.24 -11.08
C VAL A 50 -3.06 8.66 -10.08
N ALA A 51 -2.68 9.00 -8.84
CA ALA A 51 -3.61 9.50 -7.84
C ALA A 51 -3.55 11.02 -7.72
N ALA A 52 -4.70 11.69 -7.55
CA ALA A 52 -4.76 13.14 -7.45
C ALA A 52 -4.01 13.68 -6.20
N ASN A 53 -4.03 12.90 -5.10
CA ASN A 53 -3.30 13.24 -3.88
C ASN A 53 -2.80 11.99 -3.14
N GLU A 54 -1.88 12.21 -2.21
CA GLU A 54 -1.26 11.16 -1.38
C GLU A 54 -2.24 10.47 -0.42
N ALA A 55 -3.35 11.12 -0.09
CA ALA A 55 -4.41 10.61 0.78
C ALA A 55 -5.42 9.73 0.04
N PHE A 56 -5.23 9.48 -1.26
CA PHE A 56 -6.15 8.69 -2.04
C PHE A 56 -6.28 7.27 -1.49
N SER A 57 -7.53 6.85 -1.32
CA SER A 57 -7.94 5.50 -0.96
C SER A 57 -9.25 5.15 -1.65
N LEU A 58 -9.54 3.84 -1.71
CA LEU A 58 -10.77 3.33 -2.31
C LEU A 58 -12.04 3.76 -1.57
N CYS A 59 -11.96 3.95 -0.25
CA CYS A 59 -13.11 4.37 0.56
C CYS A 59 -13.14 5.88 0.85
N GLY A 60 -12.10 6.63 0.47
CA GLY A 60 -12.04 8.09 0.62
C GLY A 60 -11.80 8.61 2.05
N HIS A 61 -11.51 7.74 3.03
CA HIS A 61 -11.42 8.13 4.43
C HIS A 61 -10.01 8.38 4.95
N ALA A 62 -9.01 7.67 4.42
CA ALA A 62 -7.63 7.75 4.90
C ALA A 62 -6.64 7.42 3.78
N ARG A 63 -5.35 7.63 4.02
CA ARG A 63 -4.30 7.16 3.12
C ARG A 63 -4.32 5.63 3.05
N MET A 64 -4.10 5.07 1.86
CA MET A 64 -4.00 3.62 1.67
C MET A 64 -2.64 3.07 2.16
N ASP A 65 -2.53 2.82 3.45
CA ASP A 65 -1.40 2.16 4.11
C ASP A 65 -1.71 0.71 4.51
N GLY A 66 -0.77 0.02 5.16
CA GLY A 66 -0.93 -1.38 5.56
C GLY A 66 -2.08 -1.61 6.54
N ASP A 67 -2.28 -0.69 7.49
CA ASP A 67 -3.37 -0.76 8.46
C ASP A 67 -4.71 -0.46 7.79
N HIS A 68 -4.78 0.61 6.99
CA HIS A 68 -5.96 0.93 6.23
C HIS A 68 -6.32 -0.18 5.24
N LEU A 69 -5.33 -0.85 4.63
CA LEU A 69 -5.56 -2.00 3.76
C LEU A 69 -6.35 -3.10 4.47
N LEU A 70 -6.07 -3.40 5.75
CA LEU A 70 -6.78 -4.43 6.53
C LEU A 70 -8.26 -4.08 6.77
N HIS A 71 -8.56 -2.78 6.90
CA HIS A 71 -9.88 -2.29 7.32
C HIS A 71 -10.66 -1.56 6.23
N CYS A 72 -10.07 -1.38 5.05
CA CYS A 72 -10.70 -0.65 3.95
C CYS A 72 -12.02 -1.30 3.54
N THR A 73 -13.12 -0.55 3.66
CA THR A 73 -14.45 -0.97 3.22
C THR A 73 -14.55 -1.12 1.70
N GLY A 74 -13.67 -0.45 0.94
CA GLY A 74 -13.55 -0.60 -0.52
C GLY A 74 -12.99 -1.96 -0.98
N LEU A 75 -12.55 -2.81 -0.03
CA LEU A 75 -12.02 -4.15 -0.24
C LEU A 75 -12.82 -5.21 0.52
N ILE A 76 -14.10 -4.96 0.82
CA ILE A 76 -14.94 -5.86 1.62
C ILE A 76 -15.05 -7.28 1.05
N GLU A 77 -14.87 -7.42 -0.27
CA GLU A 77 -14.86 -8.71 -0.99
C GLU A 77 -13.62 -9.57 -0.65
N TYR A 78 -12.57 -8.98 -0.10
CA TYR A 78 -11.31 -9.64 0.22
C TYR A 78 -11.14 -9.71 1.74
N PRO A 79 -10.95 -10.90 2.33
CA PRO A 79 -10.86 -11.04 3.77
C PRO A 79 -9.60 -10.39 4.34
N ALA A 80 -9.68 -9.83 5.55
CA ALA A 80 -8.57 -9.11 6.18
C ALA A 80 -7.33 -9.98 6.41
N TYR A 81 -7.48 -11.30 6.56
CA TYR A 81 -6.36 -12.23 6.70
C TYR A 81 -5.57 -12.41 5.39
N ASP A 82 -6.14 -12.07 4.24
CA ASP A 82 -5.48 -12.12 2.94
C ASP A 82 -5.02 -10.72 2.51
N ILE A 83 -4.03 -10.21 3.26
CA ILE A 83 -3.49 -8.86 3.05
C ILE A 83 -2.80 -8.71 1.68
N VAL A 84 -2.29 -9.82 1.12
CA VAL A 84 -1.62 -9.84 -0.19
C VAL A 84 -2.62 -9.59 -1.30
N SER A 85 -3.75 -10.31 -1.32
CA SER A 85 -4.82 -10.07 -2.30
C SER A 85 -5.40 -8.66 -2.12
N ARG A 86 -5.62 -8.22 -0.88
CA ARG A 86 -6.08 -6.85 -0.59
C ARG A 86 -5.13 -5.79 -1.14
N TYR A 87 -3.82 -5.97 -0.98
CA TYR A 87 -2.80 -5.06 -1.52
C TYR A 87 -2.88 -4.97 -3.05
N TRP A 88 -2.88 -6.12 -3.74
CA TRP A 88 -2.89 -6.14 -5.21
C TRP A 88 -4.19 -5.60 -5.78
N GLU A 89 -5.32 -5.93 -5.16
CA GLU A 89 -6.60 -5.39 -5.59
C GLU A 89 -6.70 -3.89 -5.34
N ALA A 90 -6.24 -3.39 -4.18
CA ALA A 90 -6.17 -1.97 -3.92
C ALA A 90 -5.39 -1.25 -5.02
N ARG A 91 -4.21 -1.77 -5.34
CA ARG A 91 -3.36 -1.22 -6.41
C ARG A 91 -4.09 -1.22 -7.74
N HIS A 92 -4.76 -2.32 -8.07
CA HIS A 92 -5.49 -2.47 -9.33
C HIS A 92 -6.66 -1.47 -9.45
N ARG A 93 -7.52 -1.41 -8.43
CA ARG A 93 -8.69 -0.52 -8.39
C ARG A 93 -8.26 0.95 -8.37
N MET A 94 -7.22 1.29 -7.61
CA MET A 94 -6.71 2.66 -7.51
C MET A 94 -6.07 3.16 -8.82
N VAL A 95 -5.49 2.27 -9.64
CA VAL A 95 -4.99 2.61 -10.98
C VAL A 95 -6.13 2.77 -11.99
N LYS A 96 -7.16 1.93 -11.91
CA LYS A 96 -8.29 1.94 -12.86
C LYS A 96 -9.29 3.07 -12.60
N LYS A 97 -9.42 3.49 -11.34
CA LYS A 97 -10.29 4.58 -10.93
C LYS A 97 -9.43 5.65 -10.26
N PRO A 98 -8.54 6.33 -11.00
CA PRO A 98 -7.89 7.51 -10.46
C PRO A 98 -9.00 8.46 -10.02
N SER A 99 -8.91 9.02 -8.82
CA SER A 99 -9.86 10.04 -8.37
C SER A 99 -9.89 11.14 -9.43
N MET A 100 -11.00 11.22 -10.18
CA MET A 100 -11.22 12.37 -11.05
C MET A 100 -11.34 13.57 -10.12
N ASP A 101 -10.42 14.53 -10.25
CA ASP A 101 -10.54 15.86 -9.66
C ASP A 101 -11.94 16.38 -9.99
N VAL A 102 -12.78 16.52 -8.97
CA VAL A 102 -13.84 17.52 -9.02
C VAL A 102 -13.20 18.74 -8.39
N GLY A 103 -12.85 19.70 -9.25
CA GLY A 103 -12.20 20.96 -8.88
C GLY A 103 -13.04 21.87 -8.00
#